data_AF-A0A520DVU0-F1
#
_entry.id   AF-A0A520DVU0-F1
#
_cell.length_a   1.000
_cell.length_b   1.000
_cell.length_c   1.000
_cell.angle_alpha   90.00
_cell.angle_beta   90.00
_cell.angle_gamma   90.00
#
_symmetry.space_group_name_H-M   'P 1'
#
loop_
_entity.id
_entity.type
_entity.pdbx_description
1 polymer ?
#
loop_
_entity_poly.entity_id
_entity_poly.type
_entity_poly.pdbx_seq_one_letter_code
_entity_poly.pdbx_strand_id
1 'polypeptide(L)'
;MYRKSNGLKSHYSWLYLLAVFFGFGVVDVLFKIVSQITEVNYTTSLFLIFCIAFIVSIIYISYLVFTKKTKLQLINFVCGCILGFFNFGNILFYLKAHKSMADNPSTVFAAMNMGVIIFGSLIGIFIFKERLSKLNYTGLGLALIAIILITLSKLHAV
;
A
#
# COMPACT_ATOMS: atom_id res chain seq x y z
N MET A 1 10.52 5.64 -27.43
CA MET A 1 10.06 7.06 -27.31
C MET A 1 9.79 7.37 -25.84
N TYR A 2 10.79 7.86 -25.12
CA TYR A 2 10.65 8.31 -23.74
C TYR A 2 10.01 9.71 -23.78
N ARG A 3 8.68 9.78 -23.66
CA ARG A 3 7.97 11.07 -23.65
C ARG A 3 8.31 11.76 -22.34
N LYS A 4 9.31 12.65 -22.39
CA LYS A 4 9.65 13.60 -21.34
C LYS A 4 8.36 14.35 -21.00
N SER A 5 7.73 13.96 -19.89
CA SER A 5 6.54 14.64 -19.38
C SER A 5 6.99 16.03 -18.98
N ASN A 6 6.68 17.02 -19.82
CA ASN A 6 6.84 18.42 -19.48
C ASN A 6 6.06 18.63 -18.19
N GLY A 7 6.79 18.87 -17.10
CA GLY A 7 6.23 19.18 -15.80
C GLY A 7 5.44 20.47 -15.91
N LEU A 8 4.14 20.35 -16.21
CA LEU A 8 3.17 21.30 -15.74
C LEU A 8 3.36 21.34 -14.22
N LYS A 9 3.95 22.43 -13.72
CA LYS A 9 3.90 22.78 -12.30
C LYS A 9 2.42 22.96 -11.97
N SER A 10 1.75 21.85 -11.67
CA SER A 10 0.35 21.86 -11.31
C SER A 10 0.28 22.34 -9.87
N HIS A 11 -0.28 23.54 -9.68
CA HIS A 11 -0.63 24.08 -8.36
C HIS A 11 -1.50 23.10 -7.55
N TYR A 12 -2.14 22.12 -8.22
CA TYR A 12 -2.94 21.06 -7.63
C TYR A 12 -2.15 19.81 -7.21
N SER A 13 -0.86 19.68 -7.54
CA SER A 13 -0.03 18.55 -7.11
C SER A 13 0.00 18.39 -5.59
N TRP A 14 -0.02 19.51 -4.86
CA TRP A 14 -0.03 19.48 -3.40
C TRP A 14 -1.39 19.06 -2.82
N LEU A 15 -2.49 19.39 -3.51
CA LEU A 15 -3.83 18.94 -3.15
C LEU A 15 -3.97 17.41 -3.28
N TYR A 16 -3.38 16.80 -4.31
CA TYR A 16 -3.34 15.34 -4.42
C TYR A 16 -2.52 14.69 -3.30
N LEU A 17 -1.38 15.28 -2.92
CA LEU A 17 -0.58 14.81 -1.79
C LEU A 17 -1.36 14.90 -0.47
N LEU A 18 -2.07 16.01 -0.23
CA LEU A 18 -2.91 16.18 0.96
C LEU A 18 -4.12 15.23 0.97
N ALA A 19 -4.76 15.02 -0.18
CA ALA A 19 -5.88 14.09 -0.31
C ALA A 19 -5.45 12.64 -0.04
N VAL A 20 -4.29 12.22 -0.54
CA VAL A 20 -3.72 10.91 -0.24
C VAL A 20 -3.33 10.81 1.23
N PHE A 21 -2.73 11.85 1.81
CA PHE A 21 -2.39 11.88 3.23
C PHE A 21 -3.61 11.68 4.13
N PHE A 22 -4.68 12.45 3.90
CA PHE A 22 -5.93 12.30 4.64
C PHE A 22 -6.60 10.96 4.38
N GLY A 23 -6.68 10.53 3.12
CA GLY A 23 -7.29 9.26 2.75
C GLY A 23 -6.58 8.07 3.42
N PHE A 24 -5.25 8.05 3.36
CA PHE A 24 -4.46 6.99 4.00
C PHE A 24 -4.62 7.04 5.52
N GLY A 25 -4.52 8.22 6.15
CA GLY A 25 -4.76 8.35 7.60
C GLY A 25 -6.14 7.87 8.05
N VAL A 26 -7.20 8.16 7.28
CA VAL A 26 -8.56 7.67 7.57
C VAL A 26 -8.64 6.15 7.40
N VAL A 27 -8.09 5.60 6.32
CA VAL A 27 -8.04 4.15 6.10
C VAL A 27 -7.29 3.45 7.22
N ASP A 28 -6.17 3.99 7.68
CA ASP A 28 -5.35 3.40 8.74
C ASP A 28 -6.07 3.36 10.08
N VAL A 29 -6.77 4.45 10.43
CA VAL A 29 -7.60 4.52 11.63
C VAL A 29 -8.77 3.54 11.55
N LEU A 30 -9.47 3.49 10.42
CA LEU A 30 -10.54 2.51 10.18
C LEU A 30 -10.00 1.08 10.30
N PHE A 31 -8.83 0.81 9.72
CA PHE A 31 -8.20 -0.50 9.78
C PHE A 31 -7.80 -0.89 11.20
N LYS A 32 -7.31 0.07 12.00
CA LYS A 32 -7.06 -0.11 13.43
C LYS A 32 -8.36 -0.47 14.17
N ILE A 33 -9.43 0.27 13.95
CA ILE A 33 -10.74 -0.02 14.57
C ILE A 33 -11.20 -1.44 14.21
N VAL A 34 -11.11 -1.81 12.93
CA VAL A 34 -11.47 -3.16 12.48
C VAL A 34 -10.55 -4.24 13.07
N SER A 35 -9.26 -3.94 13.29
CA SER A 35 -8.31 -4.88 13.93
C SER A 35 -8.54 -5.07 15.44
N GLN A 36 -9.23 -4.12 16.09
CA GLN A 36 -9.55 -4.18 17.52
C GLN A 36 -10.89 -4.88 17.81
N ILE A 37 -11.72 -5.09 16.79
CA ILE A 37 -12.97 -5.86 16.91
C ILE A 37 -12.61 -7.34 16.97
N THR A 38 -12.61 -7.91 18.18
CA THR A 38 -12.22 -9.29 18.49
C THR A 38 -13.32 -10.33 18.23
N GLU A 39 -14.57 -9.92 18.02
CA GLU A 39 -15.70 -10.85 17.87
C GLU A 39 -15.74 -11.57 16.51
N VAL A 40 -15.13 -11.00 15.48
CA VAL A 40 -15.07 -11.59 14.15
C VAL A 40 -13.62 -11.83 13.76
N ASN A 41 -13.32 -13.05 13.33
CA ASN A 41 -11.98 -13.40 12.87
C ASN A 41 -11.58 -12.43 11.74
N TYR A 42 -10.59 -11.58 11.97
CA TYR A 42 -10.21 -10.47 11.09
C TYR A 42 -9.83 -10.92 9.65
N THR A 43 -9.44 -12.19 9.48
CA THR A 43 -9.28 -12.85 8.16
C THR A 43 -10.59 -12.89 7.36
N THR A 44 -11.71 -13.16 8.02
CA THR A 44 -13.05 -13.20 7.42
C THR A 44 -13.50 -11.80 7.00
N SER A 45 -13.23 -10.79 7.82
CA SER A 45 -13.52 -9.39 7.49
C SER A 45 -12.76 -8.94 6.24
N LEU A 46 -11.48 -9.27 6.14
CA LEU A 46 -10.67 -8.97 4.96
C LEU A 46 -11.14 -9.71 3.71
N PHE A 47 -11.49 -10.99 3.84
CA PHE A 47 -12.07 -11.76 2.74
C PHE A 47 -13.37 -11.12 2.23
N LEU A 48 -14.24 -10.68 3.14
CA LEU A 48 -15.45 -9.92 2.80
C LEU A 48 -15.14 -8.60 2.07
N ILE A 49 -14.17 -7.82 2.56
CA ILE A 49 -13.73 -6.58 1.91
C ILE A 49 -13.22 -6.85 0.48
N PHE A 50 -12.43 -7.91 0.29
CA PHE A 50 -11.96 -8.32 -1.02
C PHE A 50 -13.09 -8.77 -1.95
N CYS A 51 -14.08 -9.51 -1.43
CA CYS A 51 -15.27 -9.89 -2.20
C CYS A 51 -16.08 -8.66 -2.64
N ILE A 52 -16.31 -7.70 -1.73
CA ILE A 52 -17.02 -6.45 -2.05
C ILE A 52 -16.22 -5.64 -3.08
N ALA A 53 -14.90 -5.50 -2.89
CA ALA A 53 -14.03 -4.81 -3.84
C ALA A 53 -14.03 -5.48 -5.22
N PHE A 54 -14.09 -6.81 -5.27
CA PHE A 54 -14.19 -7.57 -6.51
C PHE A 54 -15.52 -7.31 -7.23
N ILE A 55 -16.64 -7.31 -6.51
CA ILE A 55 -17.96 -6.98 -7.07
C ILE A 55 -17.97 -5.55 -7.61
N VAL A 56 -17.47 -4.58 -6.85
CA VAL A 56 -17.37 -3.17 -7.29
C VAL A 56 -16.48 -3.05 -8.51
N SER A 57 -15.37 -3.78 -8.57
CA SER A 57 -14.48 -3.81 -9.72
C SER A 57 -15.16 -4.37 -10.97
N ILE A 58 -15.94 -5.47 -10.84
CA ILE A 58 -16.74 -6.02 -11.94
C ILE A 58 -17.76 -5.01 -12.45
N ILE A 59 -18.47 -4.32 -11.55
CA ILE A 59 -19.45 -3.29 -11.91
C ILE A 59 -18.76 -2.16 -12.68
N TYR A 60 -17.63 -1.68 -12.18
CA TYR A 60 -16.87 -0.60 -12.80
C TYR A 60 -16.31 -0.99 -14.17
N ILE A 61 -15.71 -2.18 -14.30
CA ILE A 61 -15.21 -2.70 -15.58
C ILE A 61 -16.36 -2.87 -16.57
N SER A 62 -17.51 -3.41 -16.13
CA SER A 62 -18.69 -3.55 -16.97
C SER A 62 -19.14 -2.18 -17.50
N TYR A 63 -19.29 -1.19 -16.62
CA TYR A 63 -19.59 0.18 -17.02
C TYR A 63 -18.59 0.74 -18.04
N LEU A 64 -17.29 0.51 -17.83
CA LEU A 64 -16.23 0.98 -18.74
C LEU A 64 -16.28 0.29 -20.11
N VAL A 65 -16.66 -0.99 -20.16
CA VAL A 65 -16.81 -1.75 -21.41
C VAL A 65 -18.04 -1.26 -22.18
N PHE A 66 -19.17 -1.03 -21.50
CA PHE A 66 -20.40 -0.54 -22.13
C PHE A 66 -20.28 0.92 -22.61
N THR A 67 -19.69 1.82 -21.83
CA THR A 67 -19.61 3.26 -22.16
C THR A 67 -18.40 3.60 -23.05
N LYS A 68 -17.23 3.01 -22.82
CA LYS A 68 -15.98 3.42 -23.49
C LYS A 68 -15.43 2.43 -24.53
N LYS A 69 -16.11 1.30 -24.77
CA LYS A 69 -15.65 0.22 -25.68
C LYS A 69 -14.17 -0.14 -25.48
N THR A 70 -13.76 -0.17 -24.21
CA THR A 70 -12.36 -0.46 -23.86
C THR A 70 -12.05 -1.90 -24.24
N LYS A 71 -11.01 -2.12 -25.05
CA LYS A 71 -10.56 -3.48 -25.38
C LYS A 71 -10.03 -4.12 -24.10
N LEU A 72 -10.73 -5.12 -23.59
CA LEU A 72 -10.25 -5.95 -22.50
C LEU A 72 -9.07 -6.77 -23.03
N GLN A 73 -7.86 -6.33 -22.69
CA GLN A 73 -6.66 -7.10 -22.99
C GLN A 73 -6.46 -8.13 -21.89
N LEU A 74 -6.31 -9.39 -22.29
CA LEU A 74 -6.07 -10.51 -21.37
C LEU A 74 -4.81 -10.29 -20.52
N ILE A 75 -3.83 -9.55 -21.06
CA ILE A 75 -2.63 -9.12 -20.34
C ILE A 75 -2.96 -8.27 -19.09
N ASN A 76 -3.95 -7.38 -19.17
CA ASN A 76 -4.34 -6.52 -18.04
C ASN A 76 -5.04 -7.34 -16.96
N PHE A 77 -5.79 -8.38 -17.36
CA PHE A 77 -6.39 -9.32 -16.43
C PHE A 77 -5.32 -10.13 -15.70
N VAL A 78 -4.34 -10.70 -16.43
CA VAL A 78 -3.24 -11.46 -15.81
C VAL A 78 -2.39 -10.57 -14.90
N CYS A 79 -2.02 -9.36 -15.34
CA CYS A 79 -1.31 -8.39 -14.47
C CYS A 79 -2.14 -8.05 -13.23
N GLY A 80 -3.45 -7.86 -13.36
CA GLY A 80 -4.38 -7.64 -12.24
C GLY A 80 -4.43 -8.81 -11.27
N CYS A 81 -4.49 -10.05 -11.77
CA CYS A 81 -4.44 -11.26 -10.94
C CYS A 81 -3.11 -11.39 -10.19
N ILE A 82 -1.98 -11.14 -10.85
CA ILE A 82 -0.66 -11.17 -10.21
C ILE A 82 -0.57 -10.10 -9.12
N LEU A 83 -0.96 -8.86 -9.42
CA LEU A 83 -1.02 -7.76 -8.45
C LEU A 83 -1.93 -8.10 -7.26
N GLY A 84 -3.11 -8.66 -7.52
CA GLY A 84 -4.06 -9.11 -6.50
C GLY A 84 -3.48 -10.21 -5.61
N PHE A 85 -2.76 -11.18 -6.20
CA PHE A 85 -2.09 -12.24 -5.45
C PHE A 85 -1.00 -11.67 -4.52
N PHE A 86 -0.14 -10.78 -5.00
CA PHE A 86 0.85 -10.11 -4.16
C PHE A 86 0.20 -9.26 -3.06
N ASN A 87 -0.91 -8.57 -3.35
CA ASN A 87 -1.64 -7.77 -2.37
C ASN A 87 -2.30 -8.65 -1.29
N PHE A 88 -2.88 -9.78 -1.68
CA PHE A 88 -3.41 -10.78 -0.75
C PHE A 88 -2.30 -11.35 0.13
N GLY A 89 -1.14 -11.68 -0.46
CA GLY A 89 0.05 -12.09 0.28
C GLY A 89 0.48 -11.04 1.32
N ASN A 90 0.54 -9.76 0.94
CA ASN A 90 0.86 -8.66 1.86
C ASN A 90 -0.09 -8.63 3.07
N ILE A 91 -1.39 -8.74 2.84
CA ILE A 91 -2.40 -8.75 3.90
C ILE A 91 -2.37 -10.06 4.71
N LEU A 92 -2.09 -11.21 4.11
CA LEU A 92 -1.90 -12.47 4.84
C LEU A 92 -0.68 -12.42 5.79
N PHE A 93 0.43 -11.84 5.34
CA PHE A 93 1.59 -11.63 6.22
C PHE A 93 1.30 -10.58 7.30
N TYR A 94 0.53 -9.53 6.97
CA TYR A 94 0.00 -8.58 7.96
C TYR A 94 -0.77 -9.30 9.07
N LEU A 95 -1.68 -10.20 8.70
CA LEU A 95 -2.48 -11.02 9.62
C LEU A 95 -1.59 -11.85 10.55
N LYS A 96 -0.58 -12.52 9.98
CA LYS A 96 0.32 -13.38 10.75
C LYS A 96 1.19 -12.57 11.72
N ALA A 97 1.64 -11.38 11.32
CA ALA A 97 2.42 -10.47 12.15
C ALA A 97 1.57 -9.89 13.29
N HIS A 98 0.34 -9.46 13.03
CA HIS A 98 -0.58 -8.97 14.06
C HIS A 98 -0.94 -10.05 15.09
N LYS A 99 -1.20 -11.28 14.64
CA LYS A 99 -1.47 -12.41 15.56
C LYS A 99 -0.26 -12.72 16.46
N SER A 100 0.96 -12.49 15.96
CA SER A 100 2.20 -12.67 16.73
C SER A 100 2.58 -11.47 17.58
N MET A 101 2.00 -10.29 17.36
CA MET A 101 2.37 -9.00 17.98
C MET A 101 1.14 -8.21 18.46
N ALA A 102 0.14 -8.90 19.00
CA ALA A 102 -1.17 -8.35 19.37
C ALA A 102 -1.11 -7.17 20.35
N ASP A 103 -0.06 -7.06 21.17
CA ASP A 103 0.11 -5.97 22.14
C ASP A 103 0.44 -4.60 21.52
N ASN A 104 0.94 -4.53 20.28
CA ASN A 104 1.42 -3.25 19.70
C ASN A 104 1.14 -3.14 18.19
N PRO A 105 -0.13 -2.93 17.79
CA PRO A 105 -0.55 -2.84 16.39
C PRO A 105 0.11 -1.70 15.61
N SER A 106 0.44 -0.59 16.29
CA SER A 106 1.08 0.59 15.68
C SER A 106 2.46 0.30 15.10
N THR A 107 3.23 -0.58 15.73
CA THR A 107 4.57 -0.97 15.25
C THR A 107 4.48 -1.80 13.98
N VAL A 108 3.53 -2.74 13.92
CA VAL A 108 3.31 -3.58 12.74
C VAL A 108 2.86 -2.72 11.56
N PHE A 109 1.99 -1.74 11.82
CA PHE A 109 1.50 -0.81 10.81
C PHE A 109 2.62 0.09 10.24
N ALA A 110 3.43 0.69 11.11
CA ALA A 110 4.56 1.53 10.69
C ALA A 110 5.65 0.71 9.95
N ALA A 111 5.98 -0.48 10.46
CA ALA A 111 6.99 -1.34 9.86
C ALA A 111 6.54 -1.87 8.49
N MET A 112 5.27 -2.24 8.31
CA MET A 112 4.74 -2.71 7.03
C MET A 112 4.75 -1.62 5.97
N ASN A 113 4.22 -0.43 6.27
CA ASN A 113 4.17 0.65 5.30
C ASN A 113 5.56 1.17 4.93
N MET A 114 6.42 1.42 5.92
CA MET A 114 7.80 1.83 5.65
C MET A 114 8.61 0.73 4.97
N GLY A 115 8.39 -0.54 5.35
CA GLY A 115 9.04 -1.70 4.75
C GLY A 115 8.72 -1.83 3.26
N VAL A 116 7.45 -1.70 2.87
CA VAL A 116 7.04 -1.71 1.46
C VAL A 116 7.66 -0.54 0.69
N ILE A 117 7.71 0.66 1.27
CA ILE A 117 8.34 1.83 0.64
C ILE A 117 9.83 1.59 0.39
N ILE A 118 10.54 1.01 1.37
CA ILE A 118 11.98 0.76 1.28
C ILE A 118 12.29 -0.36 0.30
N PHE A 119 11.63 -1.52 0.43
CA PHE A 119 11.83 -2.64 -0.49
C PHE A 119 11.41 -2.27 -1.91
N GLY A 120 10.29 -1.55 -2.08
CA GLY A 120 9.86 -1.03 -3.38
C GLY A 120 10.90 -0.09 -3.99
N SER A 121 11.48 0.81 -3.18
CA SER A 121 12.55 1.72 -3.62
C SER A 121 13.84 0.97 -3.98
N LEU A 122 14.25 -0.01 -3.16
CA LEU A 122 15.41 -0.87 -3.43
C LEU A 122 15.23 -1.65 -4.72
N ILE A 123 14.09 -2.32 -4.90
CA ILE A 123 13.74 -3.04 -6.12
C ILE A 123 13.75 -2.10 -7.33
N GLY A 124 13.18 -0.90 -7.21
CA GLY A 124 13.23 0.14 -8.26
C GLY A 124 14.66 0.53 -8.64
N ILE A 125 15.54 0.74 -7.66
CA ILE A 125 16.95 1.08 -7.89
C ILE A 125 17.71 -0.10 -8.53
N PHE A 126 17.55 -1.32 -8.01
CA PHE A 126 18.35 -2.48 -8.42
C PHE A 126 17.87 -3.12 -9.72
N ILE A 127 16.56 -3.31 -9.90
CA ILE A 127 15.98 -3.98 -11.07
C ILE A 127 15.74 -2.99 -12.21
N PHE A 128 15.18 -1.81 -11.92
CA PHE A 128 14.85 -0.82 -12.94
C PHE A 128 15.96 0.21 -13.21
N LYS A 129 17.06 0.18 -12.43
CA LYS A 129 18.18 1.15 -12.51
C LYS A 129 17.69 2.61 -12.47
N GLU A 130 16.61 2.88 -11.73
CA GLU A 130 16.08 4.23 -11.61
C GLU A 130 17.05 5.13 -10.83
N ARG A 131 17.37 6.29 -11.42
CA ARG A 131 18.18 7.32 -10.75
C ARG A 131 17.28 8.13 -9.83
N LEU A 132 17.25 7.77 -8.55
CA LEU A 132 16.60 8.57 -7.52
C LEU A 132 17.34 9.90 -7.33
N SER A 133 16.58 10.98 -7.11
CA SER A 133 17.13 12.28 -6.72
C SER A 133 17.83 12.19 -5.36
N LYS A 134 18.84 13.04 -5.12
CA LYS A 134 19.57 13.11 -3.83
C LYS A 134 18.61 13.23 -2.64
N LEU A 135 17.49 13.95 -2.80
CA LEU A 135 16.45 14.11 -1.78
C LEU A 135 15.67 12.82 -1.47
N ASN A 136 15.39 11.99 -2.47
CA ASN A 136 14.72 10.70 -2.25
C ASN A 136 15.66 9.72 -1.56
N TYR A 137 16.96 9.79 -1.85
CA TYR A 137 17.97 8.96 -1.19
C TYR A 137 18.11 9.32 0.30
N THR A 138 18.12 10.62 0.63
CA THR A 138 18.11 11.06 2.03
C THR A 138 16.80 10.69 2.74
N GLY A 139 15.66 10.78 2.05
CA GLY A 139 14.36 10.34 2.59
C GLY A 139 14.32 8.84 2.88
N LEU A 140 14.90 8.02 2.00
CA LEU A 140 15.02 6.57 2.20
C LEU A 140 15.91 6.25 3.41
N GLY A 141 17.04 6.96 3.58
CA GLY A 141 17.89 6.84 4.76
C GLY A 141 17.17 7.21 6.05
N LEU A 142 16.43 8.32 6.05
CA LEU A 142 15.61 8.76 7.18
C LEU A 142 14.50 7.74 7.53
N ALA A 143 13.86 7.15 6.53
CA ALA A 143 12.84 6.11 6.73
C ALA A 143 13.42 4.85 7.40
N LEU A 144 14.60 4.40 6.96
CA LEU A 144 15.34 3.30 7.58
C LEU A 144 15.67 3.60 9.04
N ILE A 145 16.20 4.79 9.32
CA ILE A 145 16.54 5.22 10.68
C ILE A 145 15.29 5.25 11.57
N ALA A 146 14.17 5.78 11.07
CA ALA A 146 12.91 5.82 11.82
C ALA A 146 12.40 4.43 12.18
N ILE A 147 12.48 3.44 11.28
CA ILE A 147 12.12 2.05 11.59
C ILE A 147 13.04 1.48 12.67
N ILE A 148 14.36 1.66 12.53
CA ILE A 148 15.34 1.17 13.51
C ILE A 148 15.06 1.77 14.88
N LEU A 149 14.76 3.07 14.97
CA LEU A 149 14.39 3.74 16.21
C LEU A 149 13.08 3.22 16.79
N ILE A 150 12.06 2.97 15.96
CA ILE A 150 10.79 2.36 16.40
C ILE A 150 11.03 0.95 16.97
N THR A 151 11.87 0.15 16.29
CA THR A 151 12.22 -1.20 16.74
C THR A 151 13.06 -1.18 18.02
N LEU A 152 14.05 -0.29 18.14
CA LEU A 152 14.88 -0.13 19.33
C LEU A 152 14.11 0.39 20.54
N SER A 153 13.21 1.37 20.33
CA SER A 153 12.31 1.87 21.36
C SER A 153 11.48 0.75 21.96
N LYS A 154 11.02 -0.19 21.12
CA LYS A 154 10.28 -1.37 21.59
C LYS A 154 11.17 -2.36 22.37
N LEU A 155 12.44 -2.49 22.00
CA LEU A 155 13.38 -3.38 22.69
C LEU A 155 13.75 -2.87 24.09
N HIS A 156 13.71 -1.54 24.31
CA HIS A 156 14.07 -0.89 25.57
C HIS A 156 12.85 -0.55 26.47
N ALA A 157 11.62 -0.77 25.96
CA ALA A 157 10.37 -0.60 26.70
C ALA A 157 9.85 -1.92 27.33
N VAL A 158 10.71 -2.94 27.42
CA VAL A 158 10.52 -4.17 28.21
C VAL A 158 11.21 -4.03 29.55
#